data_AF-A0A6V7JLX3-F1
#
_entry.id   AF-A0A6V7JLX3-F1
#
_cell.length_a   1.000
_cell.length_b   1.000
_cell.length_c   1.000
_cell.angle_alpha   90.00
_cell.angle_beta   90.00
_cell.angle_gamma   90.00
#
_symmetry.space_group_name_H-M   'P 1'
#
loop_
_entity.id
_entity.type
_entity.pdbx_description
1 polymer ?
#
loop_
_entity_poly.entity_id
_entity_poly.type
_entity_poly.pdbx_seq_one_letter_code
_entity_poly.pdbx_strand_id
1 'polypeptide(L)' 'GNTAETRGTAFVVYEDIFDAKNAVDHLNGFNVCNRYLVIVYYQSQKAFKRIDLNKKAEEIEKVKAKFNLNEEEQQS' A
#
# COMPACT_ATOMS: atom_id res chain seq x y z
N GLY A 1 5.42 1.51 -10.66
CA GLY A 1 4.10 1.02 -10.20
C GLY A 1 3.04 1.89 -10.82
N ASN A 2 2.12 1.30 -11.59
CA ASN A 2 1.02 2.04 -12.22
C ASN A 2 -0.34 1.40 -11.90
N THR A 3 -0.39 0.51 -10.90
CA THR A 3 -1.63 -0.04 -10.36
C THR A 3 -2.32 1.03 -9.51
N ALA A 4 -3.65 0.96 -9.40
CA ALA A 4 -4.42 1.90 -8.59
C ALA A 4 -3.93 2.01 -7.15
N GLU A 5 -3.41 0.91 -6.59
CA GLU A 5 -2.91 0.83 -5.22
C GLU A 5 -1.56 1.53 -4.99
N THR A 6 -0.73 1.67 -6.02
CA THR A 6 0.64 2.23 -5.91
C THR A 6 0.78 3.63 -6.49
N ARG A 7 -0.24 4.10 -7.23
CA ARG A 7 -0.26 5.43 -7.86
C ARG A 7 -0.27 6.53 -6.80
N GLY A 8 0.74 7.40 -6.84
CA GLY A 8 0.89 8.51 -5.89
C GLY A 8 1.69 8.17 -4.63
N THR A 9 2.27 6.97 -4.56
CA THR A 9 3.23 6.58 -3.53
C THR A 9 4.55 6.14 -4.15
N ALA A 10 5.66 6.42 -3.49
CA ALA A 10 7.00 6.04 -3.95
C ALA A 10 7.90 5.69 -2.76
N PHE A 11 8.93 4.89 -3.02
CA PHE A 11 10.01 4.63 -2.07
C PHE A 11 11.25 5.39 -2.50
N VAL A 12 11.85 6.11 -1.57
CA VAL A 12 13.11 6.84 -1.76
C VAL A 12 14.11 6.25 -0.77
N VAL A 13 15.29 5.90 -1.28
CA VAL A 13 16.37 5.31 -0.49
C VAL A 13 17.54 6.27 -0.55
N TYR A 14 18.02 6.67 0.64
CA TYR A 14 19.23 7.46 0.81
C TYR A 14 20.36 6.55 1.27
N GLU A 15 21.61 6.96 1.00
CA GLU A 15 22.80 6.25 1.48
C GLU A 15 23.03 6.50 2.97
N ASP A 16 22.78 7.73 3.44
CA ASP A 16 22.91 8.12 4.83
C ASP A 16 21.53 8.29 5.51
N ILE A 17 21.44 7.83 6.76
CA ILE A 17 20.27 8.01 7.61
C ILE A 17 20.01 9.49 7.94
N PHE A 18 21.04 10.32 8.04
CA PHE A 18 20.91 11.74 8.35
C PHE A 18 20.29 12.52 7.18
N ASP A 19 20.57 12.12 5.94
CA ASP A 19 19.93 12.69 4.74
C ASP A 19 18.45 12.35 4.70
N ALA A 20 18.09 11.09 5.01
CA ALA A 20 16.70 10.68 5.11
C ALA A 20 15.96 11.48 6.20
N LYS A 21 16.61 11.72 7.34
CA LYS A 21 16.06 12.55 8.40
C LYS A 21 15.84 13.99 7.95
N ASN A 22 16.85 14.59 7.33
CA ASN A 22 16.77 15.95 6.82
C ASN A 22 15.64 16.10 5.79
N ALA A 23 15.48 15.13 4.88
CA ALA A 23 14.41 15.11 3.90
C ALA A 23 13.02 15.01 4.54
N VAL A 24 12.84 14.13 5.53
CA VAL A 24 11.56 14.00 6.25
C VAL A 24 11.20 15.30 6.96
N ASP A 25 12.16 15.91 7.67
CA ASP A 25 11.92 17.10 8.49
C ASP A 25 11.55 18.33 7.62
N HIS A 26 12.10 18.45 6.40
CA HIS A 26 11.91 19.63 5.55
C HIS A 26 10.88 19.46 4.43
N LEU A 27 10.68 18.24 3.91
CA LEU A 27 9.83 18.02 2.74
C LEU A 27 8.43 17.48 3.11
N ASN A 28 8.21 17.08 4.37
CA ASN A 28 6.88 16.69 4.81
C ASN A 28 5.96 17.91 4.84
N GLY A 29 4.81 17.84 4.18
CA GLY A 29 3.92 18.98 3.98
C GLY A 29 4.37 19.93 2.85
N PHE A 30 5.38 19.59 2.05
CA PHE A 30 5.75 20.37 0.87
C PHE A 30 4.63 20.34 -0.18
N ASN A 31 4.25 21.49 -0.72
CA ASN A 31 3.22 21.59 -1.76
C ASN A 31 3.83 21.40 -3.14
N VAL A 32 3.36 20.40 -3.89
CA VAL A 32 3.68 20.19 -5.29
C VAL A 32 2.40 19.96 -6.08
N CYS A 33 2.21 20.72 -7.17
CA CYS A 33 1.03 20.62 -8.03
C CYS A 33 -0.30 20.61 -7.24
N ASN A 34 -0.44 21.52 -6.27
CA ASN A 34 -1.62 21.64 -5.41
C ASN A 34 -1.90 20.43 -4.51
N ARG A 35 -0.88 19.60 -4.22
CA ARG A 35 -0.94 18.49 -3.27
C ARG A 35 0.20 18.57 -2.28
N TYR A 36 -0.09 18.26 -1.03
CA TYR A 36 0.92 18.24 0.04
C TYR A 36 1.52 16.84 0.16
N LEU A 37 2.85 16.78 0.22
CA LEU A 37 3.57 15.51 0.38
C LEU A 37 3.45 14.99 1.81
N VAL A 38 3.34 13.67 1.93
CA VAL A 38 3.44 12.96 3.21
C VAL A 38 4.65 12.04 3.14
N ILE A 39 5.60 12.22 4.05
CA ILE A 39 6.85 11.47 4.09
C ILE A 39 6.93 10.74 5.42
N VAL A 40 7.15 9.44 5.36
CA VAL A 40 7.27 8.56 6.53
C VAL A 40 8.40 7.58 6.33
N TYR A 41 9.07 7.20 7.42
CA TYR A 41 10.06 6.13 7.38
C TYR A 41 9.41 4.80 7.01
N TYR A 42 10.14 3.99 6.26
CA TYR A 42 9.70 2.67 5.88
C TYR A 42 9.52 1.78 7.12
N GLN A 43 8.33 1.19 7.25
CA GLN A 43 8.00 0.24 8.31
C GLN A 43 7.71 -1.13 7.71
N SER A 44 8.71 -2.02 7.77
CA SER A 44 8.64 -3.36 7.18
C SER A 44 7.41 -4.15 7.64
N GLN A 45 7.08 -4.12 8.94
CA GLN A 45 5.91 -4.81 9.50
C GLN A 45 4.59 -4.39 8.86
N LYS A 46 4.42 -3.10 8.51
CA LYS A 46 3.20 -2.62 7.84
C LYS A 46 3.14 -3.06 6.38
N ALA A 47 4.28 -3.13 5.71
CA ALA A 47 4.38 -3.64 4.35
C ALA A 47 4.04 -5.15 4.29
N PHE A 48 4.58 -5.95 5.21
CA PHE A 48 4.29 -7.38 5.30
C PHE A 48 2.80 -7.67 5.53
N LYS A 49 2.15 -6.93 6.43
CA LYS A 49 0.70 -7.07 6.66
C LYS A 49 -0.14 -6.89 5.39
N ARG A 50 0.23 -5.94 4.51
CA ARG A 50 -0.48 -5.74 3.23
C ARG A 50 -0.28 -6.91 2.27
N ILE A 51 0.94 -7.46 2.20
CA ILE A 51 1.23 -8.63 1.38
C ILE A 51 0.42 -9.85 1.85
N ASP A 52 0.36 -10.08 3.16
CA ASP A 52 -0.39 -11.20 3.73
C ASP A 52 -1.90 -11.08 3.48
N LEU A 53 -2.47 -9.87 3.58
CA LEU A 53 -3.87 -9.63 3.25
C LEU A 53 -4.17 -9.91 1.77
N ASN A 54 -3.30 -9.48 0.87
CA ASN A 54 -3.47 -9.74 -0.57
C ASN A 54 -3.38 -11.23 -0.89
N LYS A 55 -2.44 -11.95 -0.29
CA LYS A 55 -2.35 -13.42 -0.42
C LYS A 55 -3.61 -14.12 0.08
N LYS A 56 -4.10 -13.73 1.27
CA LYS A 56 -5.34 -14.29 1.84
C LYS A 56 -6.55 -14.01 0.96
N ALA A 57 -6.66 -12.82 0.36
CA ALA A 57 -7.73 -12.49 -0.56
C ALA A 57 -7.69 -13.40 -1.81
N GLU A 58 -6.52 -13.61 -2.38
CA GLU A 58 -6.33 -14.51 -3.54
C GLU A 58 -6.65 -15.97 -3.20
N GLU A 59 -6.28 -16.44 -2.00
CA GLU A 59 -6.63 -17.79 -1.54
C GLU A 59 -8.14 -17.94 -1.35
N ILE A 60 -8.81 -16.95 -0.75
CA ILE A 60 -10.28 -16.94 -0.61
C ILE A 60 -10.95 -17.00 -1.97
N GLU A 61 -10.47 -16.24 -2.96
CA GLU A 61 -11.02 -16.26 -4.32
C GLU A 61 -10.83 -17.61 -4.99
N LYS A 62 -9.65 -18.22 -4.88
CA LYS A 62 -9.38 -19.58 -5.38
C LYS A 62 -10.27 -20.63 -4.72
N VAL A 63 -10.50 -20.52 -3.42
CA VAL A 63 -11.40 -21.43 -2.69
C VAL A 63 -12.84 -21.22 -3.16
N LYS A 64 -13.33 -19.97 -3.24
CA LYS A 64 -14.68 -19.67 -3.76
C LYS A 64 -14.90 -20.22 -5.17
N ALA A 65 -13.93 -20.07 -6.06
CA ALA A 65 -13.97 -20.60 -7.42
C ALA A 65 -13.94 -22.14 -7.46
N LYS A 66 -13.15 -22.79 -6.59
CA LYS A 66 -13.07 -24.26 -6.52
C LYS A 66 -14.35 -24.89 -5.95
N PHE A 67 -15.01 -24.22 -5.03
CA PHE A 67 -16.19 -24.74 -4.34
C PHE A 67 -17.52 -24.22 -4.90
N ASN A 68 -17.50 -23.47 -6.01
CA ASN A 68 -18.70 -22.84 -6.62
C ASN A 68 -19.62 -22.18 -5.57
N LEU A 69 -19.05 -21.53 -4.55
CA LEU A 69 -19.78 -20.90 -3.44
C LEU A 69 -20.48 -19.59 -3.86
N ASN A 70 -21.02 -19.57 -5.09
CA ASN A 70 -21.95 -18.56 -5.57
C ASN A 70 -23.39 -19.01 -5.23
N GLU A 71 -23.65 -19.38 -3.97
CA GLU A 71 -25.02 -19.67 -3.53
C GLU A 71 -25.67 -18.41 -2.96
N GLU A 72 -26.54 -17.83 -3.78
CA GLU A 72 -27.92 -17.55 -3.43
C GLU A 72 -28.21 -16.78 -2.13
N GLU A 73 -28.04 -15.46 -2.15
CA GLU A 73 -28.76 -14.52 -1.28
C GLU A 73 -28.94 -13.21 -2.09
N GLN A 74 -30.12 -12.73 -2.52
CA GLN A 74 -31.51 -12.89 -2.06
C GLN A 74 -32.50 -12.68 -3.24
N GLN A 75 -33.34 -13.68 -3.53
CA GLN A 75 -34.72 -13.49 -3.97
C GLN A 75 -35.61 -13.81 -2.77
N SER A 76 -36.18 -12.80 -2.11
CA SER A 76 -37.47 -12.77 -1.40
C SER A 76 -37.66 -11.41 -0.73
#